data_AF-A0A7J3P2S9-F1
#
_entry.id   AF-A0A7J3P2S9-F1
#
_cell.length_a   1.000
_cell.length_b   1.000
_cell.length_c   1.000
_cell.angle_alpha   90.00
_cell.angle_beta   90.00
_cell.angle_gamma   90.00
#
_symmetry.space_group_name_H-M   'P 1'
#
loop_
_entity.id
_entity.type
_entity.pdbx_description
1 polymer ?
#
loop_
_entity_poly.entity_id
_entity_poly.type
_entity_poly.pdbx_seq_one_letter_code
_entity_poly.pdbx_strand_id
1 'polypeptide(L)'
;TVAGEVEFDPSFERNCLVDVACIGLGRIERLLVPRADRPGSLLLLIGNHTGRDGIRGAAFASRPLSGSEDDRYAVQVPDPFTEKLLIDAITELVDGGLVLAVKDLGAGGLATAVPEILHKGGTGGVLDLSAVHLREPDMTPIEVLLSESQERMLLVVERELIGEVLRVLERYEVPSSLIGEVTEGGRLRVLWRGEVLADAPVWALVDAPEAPPRGRGIGGEDDQKGAKVTAELTEPEDLEEVLLRMLASPNLCSKEWVYSQYDQEVGTRTVLRPGEGDAAVLALPNGKFLAVKLDGDPKKCALDPYLGAMNVVSECRRNLTCVGAETVAIVDHLQFGDPGDPEVYASLEMTVRAIADYCRATGIPVVGGKVSLYNSDSVTGRNIKPTPVIGGIGIVERPSMVTRVSFRRKGDPIVLVGSTCPELGGSEYAELIHGSAGGPVPPVDPDEDSRICSAVLHLISLGAVLAAHDSSRGGLGVALAEMSIGGGIGASIDLRRLRSDGPLRDDVALFSEGRSRIILEVREEDLRLCGRVLDRQGLPWSVIGRTGGRSLTVTRGRKELVDLSIGELRRAWSSLERLMGGWA
;
A
#
# COMPACT_ATOMS: atom_id res chain seq x y z
N THR A 1 3.02 -10.00 9.29
CA THR A 1 2.57 -9.15 8.16
C THR A 1 1.24 -9.66 7.65
N VAL A 2 0.23 -8.80 7.54
CA VAL A 2 -1.16 -9.24 7.27
C VAL A 2 -1.70 -8.85 5.89
N ALA A 3 -1.09 -7.89 5.20
CA ALA A 3 -1.47 -7.45 3.87
C ALA A 3 -0.23 -6.92 3.13
N GLY A 4 -0.32 -6.84 1.80
CA GLY A 4 0.75 -6.30 0.96
C GLY A 4 0.42 -6.49 -0.52
N GLU A 5 1.35 -6.04 -1.34
CA GLU A 5 1.33 -6.11 -2.80
C GLU A 5 2.71 -6.55 -3.29
N VAL A 6 2.77 -7.41 -4.31
CA VAL A 6 4.04 -7.91 -4.87
C VAL A 6 3.95 -7.85 -6.39
N GLU A 7 4.84 -7.07 -6.98
CA GLU A 7 4.87 -6.78 -8.41
C GLU A 7 6.25 -7.07 -8.98
N PHE A 8 6.29 -7.71 -10.14
CA PHE A 8 7.50 -7.99 -10.91
C PHE A 8 7.43 -7.20 -12.22
N ASP A 9 8.38 -6.27 -12.39
CA ASP A 9 8.52 -5.49 -13.61
C ASP A 9 10.00 -5.28 -13.93
N PRO A 10 10.42 -5.35 -15.21
CA PRO A 10 11.81 -5.08 -15.60
C PRO A 10 12.32 -3.70 -15.17
N SER A 11 11.45 -2.70 -15.01
CA SER A 11 11.85 -1.38 -14.55
C SER A 11 12.38 -1.35 -13.11
N PHE A 12 12.10 -2.39 -12.30
CA PHE A 12 12.58 -2.52 -10.93
C PHE A 12 13.87 -3.35 -10.79
N GLU A 13 14.45 -3.83 -11.89
CA GLU A 13 15.61 -4.76 -11.87
C GLU A 13 16.81 -4.20 -11.08
N ARG A 14 17.07 -2.89 -11.18
CA ARG A 14 18.19 -2.22 -10.49
C ARG A 14 17.76 -1.34 -9.33
N ASN A 15 16.50 -0.91 -9.30
CA ASN A 15 15.92 -0.12 -8.22
C ASN A 15 14.66 -0.84 -7.75
N CYS A 16 14.84 -1.80 -6.84
CA CYS A 16 13.73 -2.50 -6.23
C CYS A 16 13.00 -1.57 -5.26
N LEU A 17 11.67 -1.68 -5.24
CA LEU A 17 10.81 -0.92 -4.35
C LEU A 17 10.45 -1.80 -3.14
N VAL A 18 10.69 -1.27 -1.93
CA VAL A 18 10.40 -1.97 -0.67
C VAL A 18 9.67 -1.03 0.26
N ASP A 19 8.38 -1.28 0.41
CA ASP A 19 7.46 -0.41 1.12
C ASP A 19 6.88 -1.12 2.32
N VAL A 20 6.86 -0.42 3.46
CA VAL A 20 6.33 -0.95 4.72
C VAL A 20 5.31 0.03 5.27
N ALA A 21 4.07 -0.43 5.35
CA ALA A 21 3.01 0.25 6.09
C ALA A 21 2.83 -0.42 7.46
N CYS A 22 2.76 0.39 8.52
CA CYS A 22 2.47 -0.07 9.86
C CYS A 22 1.16 0.55 10.35
N ILE A 23 0.29 -0.28 10.95
CA ILE A 23 -0.97 0.18 11.52
C ILE A 23 -0.97 -0.11 13.02
N GLY A 24 -0.99 0.97 13.80
CA GLY A 24 -1.11 0.94 15.25
C GLY A 24 -2.54 1.23 15.70
N LEU A 25 -2.92 0.67 16.85
CA LEU A 25 -4.18 0.98 17.51
C LEU A 25 -3.89 1.73 18.81
N GLY A 26 -4.50 2.89 18.98
CA GLY A 26 -4.36 3.73 20.16
C GLY A 26 -5.70 4.30 20.61
N ARG A 27 -5.72 4.87 21.81
CA ARG A 27 -6.87 5.62 22.32
C ARG A 27 -6.71 7.10 21.96
N ILE A 28 -7.80 7.75 21.54
CA ILE A 28 -7.76 9.15 21.09
C ILE A 28 -7.28 10.08 22.20
N GLU A 29 -7.70 9.84 23.44
CA GLU A 29 -7.29 10.62 24.62
C GLU A 29 -5.81 10.48 24.99
N ARG A 30 -5.10 9.51 24.40
CA ARG A 30 -3.66 9.26 24.59
C ARG A 30 -2.83 9.64 23.36
N LEU A 31 -3.45 10.26 22.36
CA LEU A 31 -2.74 10.68 21.16
C LEU A 31 -1.81 11.85 21.48
N LEU A 32 -0.51 11.63 21.31
CA LEU A 32 0.49 12.69 21.43
C LEU A 32 0.77 13.32 20.07
N VAL A 33 0.82 14.65 20.05
CA VAL A 33 1.28 15.41 18.88
C VAL A 33 2.77 15.68 19.08
N PRO A 34 3.64 15.35 18.11
CA PRO A 34 5.08 15.53 18.25
C PRO A 34 5.47 17.02 18.16
N ARG A 35 5.25 17.78 19.23
CA ARG A 35 5.58 19.21 19.35
C ARG A 35 6.19 19.53 20.71
N ALA A 36 7.18 20.41 20.72
CA ALA A 36 7.83 20.91 21.94
C ALA A 36 7.41 22.37 22.20
N ASP A 37 6.25 22.60 22.81
CA ASP A 37 5.66 23.93 23.01
C ASP A 37 5.86 24.53 24.41
N ARG A 38 6.59 23.83 25.29
CA ARG A 38 6.84 24.23 26.68
C ARG A 38 8.33 24.50 26.93
N PRO A 39 8.77 25.78 26.90
CA PRO A 39 10.12 26.16 27.34
C PRO A 39 10.43 25.64 28.75
N GLY A 40 11.66 25.21 28.98
CA GLY A 40 12.09 24.57 30.22
C GLY A 40 11.98 23.04 30.22
N SER A 41 11.25 22.47 29.25
CA SER A 41 11.14 21.02 29.08
C SER A 41 12.44 20.43 28.54
N LEU A 42 12.69 19.18 28.89
CA LEU A 42 13.92 18.46 28.60
C LEU A 42 13.82 17.67 27.29
N LEU A 43 14.93 17.60 26.56
CA LEU A 43 15.09 16.74 25.38
C LEU A 43 15.87 15.49 25.80
N LEU A 44 15.21 14.34 25.81
CA LEU A 44 15.77 13.06 26.24
C LEU A 44 15.86 12.11 25.04
N LEU A 45 17.07 11.70 24.68
CA LEU A 45 17.30 10.65 23.70
C LEU A 45 17.23 9.29 24.40
N ILE A 46 16.46 8.35 23.86
CA ILE A 46 16.34 6.99 24.38
C ILE A 46 16.62 5.95 23.27
N GLY A 47 17.00 4.75 23.66
CA GLY A 47 17.20 3.61 22.76
C GLY A 47 18.66 3.25 22.53
N ASN A 48 18.97 2.78 21.34
CA ASN A 48 20.28 2.25 21.01
C ASN A 48 21.40 3.30 21.02
N HIS A 49 22.62 2.84 21.27
CA HIS A 49 23.82 3.68 21.22
C HIS A 49 24.04 4.29 19.83
N THR A 50 24.40 5.57 19.81
CA THR A 50 24.66 6.30 18.56
C THR A 50 26.03 5.90 18.00
N GLY A 51 26.06 5.38 16.77
CA GLY A 51 27.26 4.97 16.05
C GLY A 51 27.33 5.55 14.64
N ARG A 52 28.36 5.18 13.87
CA ARG A 52 28.56 5.61 12.47
C ARG A 52 27.66 4.89 11.45
N ASP A 53 26.36 4.85 11.72
CA ASP A 53 25.37 4.23 10.84
C ASP A 53 24.69 5.30 9.98
N GLY A 54 24.56 5.04 8.67
CA GLY A 54 23.77 5.87 7.75
C GLY A 54 24.14 7.35 7.74
N ILE A 55 25.40 7.70 8.04
CA ILE A 55 25.82 9.11 8.05
C ILE A 55 25.72 9.65 6.61
N ARG A 56 24.77 10.55 6.38
CA ARG A 56 24.33 11.07 5.06
C ARG A 56 23.46 10.10 4.25
N GLY A 57 22.81 9.13 4.89
CA GLY A 57 21.87 8.18 4.26
C GLY A 57 20.75 8.88 3.51
N ALA A 58 20.17 9.95 4.08
CA ALA A 58 19.17 10.79 3.40
C ALA A 58 19.66 11.41 2.07
N ALA A 59 20.90 11.90 2.05
CA ALA A 59 21.51 12.48 0.85
C ALA A 59 21.89 11.40 -0.18
N PHE A 60 22.19 10.19 0.29
CA PHE A 60 22.42 9.01 -0.53
C PHE A 60 21.13 8.52 -1.21
N ALA A 61 20.01 8.45 -0.47
CA ALA A 61 18.68 8.10 -1.01
C ALA A 61 18.12 9.12 -2.01
N SER A 62 18.73 10.31 -2.11
CA SER A 62 18.35 11.37 -3.04
C SER A 62 19.24 11.40 -4.30
N ARG A 63 19.99 10.33 -4.58
CA ARG A 63 20.85 10.18 -5.76
C ARG A 63 20.71 8.77 -6.36
N PRO A 64 20.96 8.61 -7.66
CA PRO A 64 21.00 7.28 -8.28
C PRO A 64 22.08 6.40 -7.64
N LEU A 65 21.75 5.13 -7.35
CA LEU A 65 22.64 4.16 -6.69
C LEU A 65 23.84 3.81 -7.59
N SER A 66 25.08 4.10 -7.16
CA SER A 66 26.29 3.92 -7.99
C SER A 66 27.21 2.75 -7.60
N GLY A 67 26.97 2.03 -6.50
CA GLY A 67 27.78 0.86 -6.11
C GLY A 67 29.16 1.18 -5.54
N SER A 68 29.31 2.26 -4.76
CA SER A 68 30.60 2.82 -4.29
C SER A 68 31.00 2.39 -2.86
N GLU A 69 32.23 2.71 -2.40
CA GLU A 69 32.66 2.40 -1.01
C GLU A 69 31.85 3.15 0.06
N ASP A 70 31.26 4.30 -0.28
CA ASP A 70 30.35 5.05 0.59
C ASP A 70 29.07 4.25 0.92
N ASP A 71 28.72 3.26 0.10
CA ASP A 71 27.53 2.40 0.24
C ASP A 71 27.64 1.46 1.46
N ARG A 72 28.85 1.27 2.04
CA ARG A 72 29.03 0.45 3.27
C ARG A 72 28.36 1.05 4.49
N TYR A 73 28.26 2.39 4.57
CA TYR A 73 27.58 3.07 5.67
C TYR A 73 26.05 3.02 5.54
N ALA A 74 25.51 2.59 4.39
CA ALA A 74 24.08 2.43 4.16
C ALA A 74 23.52 1.10 4.69
N VAL A 75 24.38 0.17 5.12
CA VAL A 75 23.94 -1.12 5.69
C VAL A 75 23.40 -0.89 7.10
N GLN A 76 22.08 -0.93 7.23
CA GLN A 76 21.38 -0.89 8.52
C GLN A 76 21.23 -2.31 9.05
N VAL A 77 21.59 -2.52 10.32
CA VAL A 77 21.38 -3.79 11.03
C VAL A 77 20.17 -3.60 11.95
N PRO A 78 19.05 -4.31 11.74
CA PRO A 78 17.87 -4.16 12.58
C PRO A 78 18.09 -4.84 13.95
N ASP A 79 17.54 -4.25 15.01
CA ASP A 79 17.45 -4.86 16.34
C ASP A 79 15.99 -4.92 16.83
N PRO A 80 15.21 -5.91 16.39
CA PRO A 80 13.79 -6.01 16.74
C PRO A 80 13.54 -6.28 18.23
N PHE A 81 14.56 -6.75 18.97
CA PHE A 81 14.44 -6.99 20.41
C PHE A 81 14.47 -5.66 21.17
N THR A 82 15.42 -4.79 20.84
CA THR A 82 15.47 -3.44 21.40
C THR A 82 14.27 -2.61 20.96
N GLU A 83 13.84 -2.73 19.70
CA GLU A 83 12.61 -2.08 19.23
C GLU A 83 11.40 -2.47 20.08
N LYS A 84 11.26 -3.76 20.43
CA LYS A 84 10.16 -4.21 21.30
C LYS A 84 10.22 -3.60 22.70
N LEU A 85 11.41 -3.54 23.32
CA LEU A 85 11.59 -2.90 24.63
C LEU A 85 11.24 -1.41 24.57
N LEU A 86 11.64 -0.72 23.49
CA LEU A 86 11.29 0.68 23.26
C LEU A 86 9.79 0.89 23.11
N ILE A 87 9.11 0.04 22.32
CA ILE A 87 7.65 0.11 22.16
C ILE A 87 6.95 -0.01 23.52
N ASP A 88 7.35 -0.97 24.35
CA ASP A 88 6.73 -1.19 25.66
C ASP A 88 7.02 -0.05 26.64
N ALA A 89 8.28 0.41 26.70
CA ALA A 89 8.67 1.53 27.54
C ALA A 89 7.91 2.82 27.15
N ILE A 90 7.85 3.15 25.86
CA ILE A 90 7.12 4.32 25.36
C ILE A 90 5.63 4.18 25.64
N THR A 91 5.07 2.99 25.46
CA THR A 91 3.65 2.76 25.78
C THR A 91 3.36 3.00 27.27
N GLU A 92 4.20 2.51 28.19
CA GLU A 92 4.06 2.79 29.65
C GLU A 92 4.19 4.30 29.94
N LEU A 93 5.16 4.98 29.31
CA LEU A 93 5.39 6.42 29.48
C LEU A 93 4.21 7.26 29.00
N VAL A 94 3.66 6.94 27.82
CA VAL A 94 2.51 7.64 27.24
C VAL A 94 1.26 7.36 28.06
N ASP A 95 1.02 6.11 28.43
CA ASP A 95 -0.14 5.70 29.24
C ASP A 95 -0.14 6.33 30.64
N GLY A 96 1.04 6.53 31.21
CA GLY A 96 1.26 7.23 32.48
C GLY A 96 1.20 8.75 32.39
N GLY A 97 1.13 9.33 31.18
CA GLY A 97 1.17 10.79 30.98
C GLY A 97 2.52 11.41 31.37
N LEU A 98 3.60 10.66 31.26
CA LEU A 98 4.94 11.06 31.74
C LEU A 98 5.75 11.83 30.69
N VAL A 99 5.29 11.86 29.45
CA VAL A 99 5.97 12.51 28.31
C VAL A 99 5.03 13.49 27.62
N LEU A 100 5.59 14.60 27.14
CA LEU A 100 4.87 15.64 26.41
C LEU A 100 4.76 15.32 24.92
N ALA A 101 5.82 14.75 24.37
CA ALA A 101 5.91 14.39 22.98
C ALA A 101 6.95 13.28 22.78
N VAL A 102 6.76 12.53 21.70
CA VAL A 102 7.61 11.43 21.27
C VAL A 102 7.89 11.64 19.78
N LYS A 103 9.14 11.49 19.37
CA LYS A 103 9.56 11.64 17.98
C LYS A 103 10.58 10.57 17.61
N ASP A 104 10.39 9.95 16.46
CA ASP A 104 11.32 9.00 15.87
C ASP A 104 12.58 9.68 15.34
N LEU A 105 13.71 8.98 15.40
CA LEU A 105 14.93 9.37 14.71
C LEU A 105 15.08 8.54 13.43
N GLY A 106 14.83 9.17 12.29
CA GLY A 106 15.07 8.59 10.97
C GLY A 106 16.19 9.31 10.22
N ALA A 107 15.94 9.58 8.93
CA ALA A 107 16.84 10.28 8.02
C ALA A 107 17.38 11.60 8.61
N GLY A 108 18.71 11.76 8.63
CA GLY A 108 19.39 12.92 9.22
C GLY A 108 19.46 12.95 10.76
N GLY A 109 18.92 11.94 11.44
CA GLY A 109 19.09 11.75 12.89
C GLY A 109 18.62 12.95 13.72
N LEU A 110 19.47 13.39 14.66
CA LEU A 110 19.20 14.53 15.53
C LEU A 110 19.10 15.86 14.76
N ALA A 111 19.77 15.96 13.61
CA ALA A 111 19.72 17.16 12.76
C ALA A 111 18.33 17.42 12.18
N THR A 112 17.49 16.38 12.09
CA THR A 112 16.11 16.48 11.60
C THR A 112 15.12 16.44 12.77
N ALA A 113 15.23 15.44 13.64
CA ALA A 113 14.25 15.18 14.69
C ALA A 113 14.09 16.36 15.68
N VAL A 114 15.20 17.00 16.07
CA VAL A 114 15.19 18.10 17.04
C VAL A 114 14.58 19.39 16.44
N PRO A 115 15.04 19.92 15.30
CA PRO A 115 14.41 21.12 14.74
C PRO A 115 12.96 20.89 14.33
N GLU A 116 12.55 19.70 13.85
CA GLU A 116 11.15 19.42 13.53
C GLU A 116 10.20 19.58 14.72
N ILE A 117 10.56 19.00 15.87
CA ILE A 117 9.70 19.05 17.07
C ILE A 117 9.65 20.45 17.69
N LEU A 118 10.77 21.18 17.63
CA LEU A 118 10.86 22.59 18.06
C LEU A 118 10.05 23.50 17.14
N HIS A 119 10.17 23.31 15.81
CA HIS A 119 9.43 24.08 14.81
C HIS A 119 7.92 23.94 15.00
N LYS A 120 7.43 22.70 15.14
CA LYS A 120 6.01 22.41 15.43
C LYS A 120 5.53 23.00 16.76
N GLY A 121 6.44 23.20 17.72
CA GLY A 121 6.15 23.84 19.00
C GLY A 121 6.25 25.36 18.99
N GLY A 122 6.81 25.97 17.93
CA GLY A 122 7.08 27.41 17.88
C GLY A 122 8.19 27.86 18.86
N THR A 123 9.10 26.96 19.23
CA THR A 123 10.14 27.17 20.26
C THR A 123 11.55 27.07 19.67
N GLY A 124 12.55 27.33 20.51
CA GLY A 124 13.95 27.02 20.24
C GLY A 124 14.47 25.94 21.16
N GLY A 125 15.77 25.71 21.13
CA GLY A 125 16.38 24.73 22.00
C GLY A 125 17.89 24.85 22.10
N VAL A 126 18.42 24.17 23.10
CA VAL A 126 19.85 23.90 23.25
C VAL A 126 20.03 22.39 23.16
N LEU A 127 20.91 21.93 22.27
CA LEU A 127 21.26 20.53 22.05
C LEU A 127 22.75 20.34 22.36
N ASP A 128 23.09 19.57 23.39
CA ASP A 128 24.47 19.18 23.70
C ASP A 128 24.77 17.78 23.15
N LEU A 129 25.54 17.74 22.07
CA LEU A 129 25.93 16.50 21.42
C LEU A 129 26.92 15.68 22.27
N SER A 130 27.62 16.30 23.23
CA SER A 130 28.53 15.59 24.14
C SER A 130 27.80 14.74 25.19
N ALA A 131 26.49 14.94 25.37
CA ALA A 131 25.67 14.16 26.29
C ALA A 131 25.10 12.88 25.67
N VAL A 132 25.21 12.70 24.35
CA VAL A 132 24.70 11.53 23.63
C VAL A 132 25.47 10.28 24.03
N HIS A 133 24.76 9.19 24.33
CA HIS A 133 25.38 7.88 24.58
C HIS A 133 25.86 7.26 23.27
N LEU A 134 27.18 7.14 23.14
CA LEU A 134 27.85 6.70 21.92
C LEU A 134 28.14 5.20 21.94
N ARG A 135 28.17 4.59 20.76
CA ARG A 135 28.69 3.24 20.54
C ARG A 135 30.20 3.27 20.32
N GLU A 136 30.65 4.24 19.52
CA GLU A 136 32.07 4.53 19.32
C GLU A 136 32.46 5.84 20.03
N PRO A 137 33.40 5.83 20.98
CA PRO A 137 33.69 7.01 21.83
C PRO A 137 34.43 8.13 21.09
N ASP A 138 34.97 7.87 19.91
CA ASP A 138 35.79 8.80 19.12
C ASP A 138 35.00 9.50 18.00
N MET A 139 33.67 9.40 18.00
CA MET A 139 32.83 10.10 17.04
C MET A 139 32.98 11.62 17.15
N THR A 140 33.02 12.25 15.99
CA THR A 140 33.02 13.70 15.82
C THR A 140 31.61 14.27 16.00
N PRO A 141 31.46 15.58 16.31
CA PRO A 141 30.13 16.18 16.52
C PRO A 141 29.19 16.01 15.32
N ILE A 142 29.72 16.10 14.10
CA ILE A 142 28.91 15.96 12.89
C ILE A 142 28.43 14.52 12.66
N GLU A 143 29.25 13.52 13.01
CA GLU A 143 28.85 12.11 12.97
C GLU A 143 27.76 11.81 14.00
N VAL A 144 27.86 12.37 15.21
CA VAL A 144 26.82 12.23 16.25
C VAL A 144 25.51 12.88 15.81
N LEU A 145 25.58 14.09 15.25
CA LEU A 145 24.42 14.86 14.83
C LEU A 145 23.65 14.20 13.67
N LEU A 146 24.38 13.64 12.68
CA LEU A 146 23.83 13.07 11.45
C LEU A 146 23.67 11.55 11.48
N SER A 147 24.06 10.88 12.56
CA SER A 147 23.94 9.42 12.68
C SER A 147 22.48 8.99 12.54
N GLU A 148 22.26 7.98 11.72
CA GLU A 148 20.98 7.31 11.47
C GLU A 148 20.97 5.91 12.12
N SER A 149 21.68 5.73 13.24
CA SER A 149 21.56 4.51 14.06
C SER A 149 20.09 4.24 14.39
N GLN A 150 19.71 2.97 14.24
CA GLN A 150 18.34 2.50 14.37
C GLN A 150 17.89 2.44 15.84
N GLU A 151 16.59 2.19 16.06
CA GLU A 151 15.96 2.03 17.38
C GLU A 151 16.30 3.16 18.37
N ARG A 152 16.12 4.41 17.93
CA ARG A 152 16.26 5.60 18.78
C ARG A 152 15.03 6.48 18.70
N MET A 153 14.66 7.06 19.84
CA MET A 153 13.52 7.95 19.98
C MET A 153 13.89 9.19 20.80
N LEU A 154 13.32 10.32 20.44
CA LEU A 154 13.41 11.58 21.16
C LEU A 154 12.15 11.79 21.99
N LEU A 155 12.31 12.01 23.29
CA LEU A 155 11.23 12.37 24.20
C LEU A 155 11.36 13.83 24.62
N VAL A 156 10.22 14.50 24.74
CA VAL A 156 10.10 15.80 25.41
C VAL A 156 9.46 15.57 26.77
N VAL A 157 10.13 15.96 27.85
CA VAL A 157 9.75 15.61 29.22
C VAL A 157 9.74 16.84 30.11
N GLU A 158 8.74 16.98 30.97
CA GLU A 158 8.76 18.02 32.01
C GLU A 158 9.88 17.75 33.00
N ARG A 159 10.56 18.82 33.45
CA ARG A 159 11.72 18.71 34.34
C ARG A 159 11.40 17.97 35.63
N GLU A 160 10.18 18.11 36.12
CA GLU A 160 9.66 17.50 37.34
C GLU A 160 9.42 15.99 37.19
N LEU A 161 9.17 15.52 35.96
CA LEU A 161 8.81 14.13 35.66
C LEU A 161 10.01 13.26 35.27
N ILE A 162 11.19 13.86 35.03
CA ILE A 162 12.37 13.14 34.54
C ILE A 162 12.77 11.95 35.43
N GLY A 163 12.67 12.09 36.75
CA GLY A 163 13.01 11.00 37.68
C GLY A 163 12.05 9.81 37.61
N GLU A 164 10.81 10.03 37.18
CA GLU A 164 9.86 8.94 36.93
C GLU A 164 10.09 8.30 35.56
N VAL A 165 10.32 9.11 34.53
CA VAL A 165 10.67 8.63 33.19
C VAL A 165 11.91 7.73 33.21
N LEU A 166 12.98 8.15 33.88
CA LEU A 166 14.22 7.36 33.99
C LEU A 166 13.99 6.02 34.71
N ARG A 167 13.11 5.96 35.72
CA ARG A 167 12.77 4.71 36.43
C ARG A 167 12.00 3.73 35.54
N VAL A 168 11.17 4.23 34.61
CA VAL A 168 10.51 3.37 33.62
C VAL A 168 11.55 2.84 32.65
N LEU A 169 12.39 3.70 32.07
CA LEU A 169 13.42 3.30 31.11
C LEU A 169 14.41 2.28 31.69
N GLU A 170 14.84 2.45 32.95
CA GLU A 170 15.72 1.50 33.65
C GLU A 170 15.07 0.12 33.80
N ARG A 171 13.77 0.04 34.07
CA ARG A 171 13.05 -1.23 34.19
C ARG A 171 13.00 -2.02 32.88
N TYR A 172 12.92 -1.30 31.76
CA TYR A 172 12.95 -1.88 30.42
C TYR A 172 14.36 -2.01 29.85
N GLU A 173 15.39 -1.67 30.64
CA GLU A 173 16.80 -1.67 30.23
C GLU A 173 17.07 -0.81 28.98
N VAL A 174 16.30 0.27 28.80
CA VAL A 174 16.42 1.20 27.67
C VAL A 174 17.44 2.29 28.01
N PRO A 175 18.56 2.41 27.27
CA PRO A 175 19.53 3.48 27.48
C PRO A 175 18.92 4.86 27.24
N SER A 176 19.41 5.86 27.96
CA SER A 176 18.94 7.24 27.80
C SER A 176 20.01 8.29 28.08
N SER A 177 19.88 9.44 27.40
CA SER A 177 20.73 10.62 27.55
C SER A 177 19.90 11.89 27.57
N LEU A 178 20.07 12.71 28.60
CA LEU A 178 19.54 14.07 28.60
C LEU A 178 20.42 14.93 27.69
N ILE A 179 19.93 15.22 26.48
CA ILE A 179 20.72 15.86 25.41
C ILE A 179 20.42 17.34 25.24
N GLY A 180 19.43 17.90 25.94
CA GLY A 180 19.09 19.29 25.75
C GLY A 180 17.87 19.78 26.50
N GLU A 181 17.49 21.00 26.17
CA GLU A 181 16.37 21.72 26.76
C GLU A 181 15.68 22.59 25.71
N VAL A 182 14.35 22.65 25.78
CA VAL A 182 13.50 23.53 24.99
C VAL A 182 13.59 24.94 25.55
N THR A 183 13.85 25.93 24.71
CA THR A 183 14.00 27.33 25.11
C THR A 183 12.95 28.22 24.47
N GLU A 184 12.75 29.39 25.08
CA GLU A 184 12.08 30.49 24.39
C GLU A 184 12.91 30.99 23.21
N GLY A 185 12.24 31.57 22.22
CA GLY A 185 12.86 32.10 21.00
C GLY A 185 13.18 31.01 19.99
N GLY A 186 12.76 31.16 18.73
CA GLY A 186 12.86 30.13 17.69
C GLY A 186 14.27 29.89 17.14
N ARG A 187 15.28 29.71 18.00
CA ARG A 187 16.67 29.41 17.63
C ARG A 187 17.14 28.10 18.27
N LEU A 188 17.85 27.29 17.49
CA LEU A 188 18.51 26.07 17.95
C LEU A 188 20.01 26.33 18.09
N ARG A 189 20.54 26.16 19.30
CA ARG A 189 21.98 26.16 19.58
C ARG A 189 22.49 24.74 19.77
N VAL A 190 23.48 24.35 19.00
CA VAL A 190 24.13 23.04 19.09
C VAL A 190 25.49 23.20 19.77
N LEU A 191 25.70 22.46 20.85
CA LEU A 191 26.89 22.50 21.69
C LEU A 191 27.73 21.24 21.54
N TRP A 192 29.03 21.39 21.76
CA TRP A 192 29.96 20.29 21.96
C TRP A 192 30.97 20.66 23.03
N ARG A 193 30.99 19.92 24.14
CA ARG A 193 31.91 20.14 25.27
C ARG A 193 31.86 21.59 25.78
N GLY A 194 30.65 22.17 25.79
CA GLY A 194 30.41 23.55 26.23
C GLY A 194 30.59 24.63 25.15
N GLU A 195 31.17 24.31 24.00
CA GLU A 195 31.36 25.27 22.89
C GLU A 195 30.17 25.26 21.93
N VAL A 196 29.76 26.44 21.45
CA VAL A 196 28.68 26.58 20.46
C VAL A 196 29.22 26.24 19.07
N LEU A 197 28.76 25.13 18.49
CA LEU A 197 29.11 24.71 17.13
C LEU A 197 28.21 25.34 16.06
N ALA A 198 26.92 25.50 16.37
CA ALA A 198 25.94 26.08 15.47
C ALA A 198 24.88 26.85 16.24
N ASP A 199 24.41 27.95 15.65
CA ASP A 199 23.30 28.75 16.15
C ASP A 199 22.48 29.24 14.95
N ALA A 200 21.30 28.65 14.76
CA ALA A 200 20.45 28.91 13.60
C ALA A 200 18.98 29.10 14.01
N PRO A 201 18.22 29.92 13.26
CA PRO A 201 16.77 29.97 13.45
C PRO A 201 16.15 28.62 13.04
N VAL A 202 15.25 28.10 13.87
CA VAL A 202 14.64 26.77 13.71
C VAL A 202 13.88 26.65 12.39
N TRP A 203 13.12 27.68 12.00
CA TRP A 203 12.37 27.68 10.74
C TRP A 203 13.27 27.45 9.52
N ALA A 204 14.50 27.98 9.51
CA ALA A 204 15.41 27.84 8.36
C ALA A 204 15.99 26.42 8.22
N LEU A 205 15.86 25.57 9.26
CA LEU A 205 16.29 24.18 9.25
C LEU A 205 15.19 23.23 8.77
N VAL A 206 13.93 23.67 8.76
CA VAL A 206 12.76 22.84 8.45
C VAL A 206 12.07 23.29 7.16
N ASP A 207 11.91 24.60 6.97
CA ASP A 207 11.20 25.18 5.83
C ASP A 207 12.15 25.35 4.64
N ALA A 208 12.44 24.24 3.97
CA ALA A 208 13.20 24.25 2.72
C ALA A 208 12.41 24.99 1.62
N PRO A 209 13.08 25.79 0.76
CA PRO A 209 12.41 26.42 -0.38
C PRO A 209 11.81 25.38 -1.33
N GLU A 210 10.56 25.61 -1.75
CA GLU A 210 9.92 24.79 -2.78
C GLU A 210 10.60 24.98 -4.14
N ALA A 211 10.79 23.89 -4.87
CA ALA A 211 11.26 23.95 -6.25
C ALA A 211 10.13 24.45 -7.17
N PRO A 212 10.44 25.29 -8.19
CA PRO A 212 9.42 25.73 -9.13
C PRO A 212 8.88 24.55 -9.95
N PRO A 213 7.59 24.56 -10.37
CA PRO A 213 7.03 23.52 -11.21
C PRO A 213 7.80 23.36 -12.52
N ARG A 214 8.01 22.10 -12.94
CA ARG A 214 8.78 21.77 -14.16
C ARG A 214 8.00 20.92 -15.16
N GLY A 215 6.76 20.57 -14.84
CA GLY A 215 5.91 19.73 -15.68
C GLY A 215 5.74 20.32 -17.08
N ARG A 216 5.84 19.46 -18.09
CA ARG A 216 5.28 19.72 -19.41
C ARG A 216 4.04 18.88 -19.57
N GLY A 217 3.06 19.34 -20.34
CA GLY A 217 1.90 18.50 -20.63
C GLY A 217 2.35 17.16 -21.21
N ILE A 218 1.93 16.05 -20.61
CA ILE A 218 2.07 14.72 -21.22
C ILE A 218 1.13 14.75 -22.42
N GLY A 219 1.69 14.87 -23.62
CA GLY A 219 0.89 15.04 -24.84
C GLY A 219 0.01 13.82 -25.06
N GLY A 220 -1.31 14.03 -25.17
CA GLY A 220 -2.29 13.00 -25.53
C GLY A 220 -2.19 12.51 -26.99
N GLU A 221 -1.01 12.57 -27.60
CA GLU A 221 -0.76 12.15 -28.99
C GLU A 221 -0.73 10.61 -29.15
N ASP A 222 -0.75 9.84 -28.05
CA ASP A 222 -0.64 8.38 -28.08
C ASP A 222 -1.95 7.59 -27.87
N ASP A 223 -3.09 8.23 -27.55
CA ASP A 223 -4.38 7.52 -27.41
C ASP A 223 -4.80 6.81 -28.72
N GLN A 224 -4.55 7.45 -29.87
CA GLN A 224 -4.83 6.85 -31.18
C GLN A 224 -3.87 5.72 -31.55
N LYS A 225 -2.62 5.75 -31.08
CA LYS A 225 -1.65 4.67 -31.30
C LYS A 225 -1.91 3.49 -30.36
N GLY A 226 -2.19 3.75 -29.08
CA GLY A 226 -2.56 2.73 -28.10
C GLY A 226 -3.82 1.97 -28.52
N ALA A 227 -4.88 2.68 -28.91
CA ALA A 227 -6.11 2.05 -29.40
C ALA A 227 -5.86 1.15 -30.63
N LYS A 228 -4.91 1.54 -31.49
CA LYS A 228 -4.50 0.73 -32.64
C LYS A 228 -3.74 -0.54 -32.23
N VAL A 229 -2.85 -0.45 -31.23
CA VAL A 229 -2.12 -1.59 -30.68
C VAL A 229 -3.09 -2.65 -30.11
N THR A 230 -4.10 -2.22 -29.36
CA THR A 230 -5.10 -3.15 -28.79
C THR A 230 -5.99 -3.78 -29.86
N ALA A 231 -6.35 -3.03 -30.91
CA ALA A 231 -7.18 -3.54 -32.01
C ALA A 231 -6.47 -4.58 -32.90
N GLU A 232 -5.13 -4.59 -32.91
CA GLU A 232 -4.31 -5.51 -33.71
C GLU A 232 -4.01 -6.84 -32.99
N LEU A 233 -4.34 -6.97 -31.69
CA LEU A 233 -4.15 -8.21 -30.96
C LEU A 233 -5.00 -9.33 -31.56
N THR A 234 -4.46 -10.52 -31.76
CA THR A 234 -5.19 -11.68 -32.32
C THR A 234 -5.77 -12.54 -31.21
N GLU A 235 -6.96 -13.13 -31.41
CA GLU A 235 -7.56 -14.01 -30.41
C GLU A 235 -6.79 -15.34 -30.34
N PRO A 236 -6.30 -15.77 -29.16
CA PRO A 236 -5.65 -17.07 -29.03
C PRO A 236 -6.63 -18.20 -29.32
N GLU A 237 -6.13 -19.29 -29.92
CA GLU A 237 -6.95 -20.47 -30.22
C GLU A 237 -7.35 -21.25 -28.96
N ASP A 238 -6.46 -21.30 -27.97
CA ASP A 238 -6.62 -22.06 -26.73
C ASP A 238 -6.70 -21.11 -25.52
N LEU A 239 -7.92 -20.88 -25.03
CA LEU A 239 -8.16 -20.02 -23.86
C LEU A 239 -7.90 -20.73 -22.52
N GLU A 240 -7.83 -22.05 -22.52
CA GLU A 240 -7.44 -22.83 -21.33
C GLU A 240 -5.95 -22.64 -21.05
N GLU A 241 -5.12 -22.78 -22.09
CA GLU A 241 -3.69 -22.53 -21.99
C GLU A 241 -3.42 -21.10 -21.53
N VAL A 242 -4.13 -20.12 -22.10
CA VAL A 242 -4.03 -18.71 -21.70
C VAL A 242 -4.37 -18.54 -20.22
N LEU A 243 -5.50 -19.07 -19.73
CA LEU A 243 -5.89 -18.93 -18.33
C LEU A 243 -4.86 -19.58 -17.39
N LEU A 244 -4.33 -20.75 -17.74
CA LEU A 244 -3.29 -21.41 -16.95
C LEU A 244 -1.98 -20.61 -16.93
N ARG A 245 -1.57 -20.00 -18.06
CA ARG A 245 -0.40 -19.13 -18.14
C ARG A 245 -0.59 -17.86 -17.31
N MET A 246 -1.76 -17.24 -17.37
CA MET A 246 -2.13 -16.08 -16.56
C MET A 246 -2.03 -16.41 -15.07
N LEU A 247 -2.66 -17.50 -14.62
CA LEU A 247 -2.60 -17.94 -13.23
C LEU A 247 -1.18 -18.28 -12.75
N ALA A 248 -0.31 -18.71 -13.67
CA ALA A 248 1.08 -19.02 -13.35
C ALA A 248 2.01 -17.79 -13.35
N SER A 249 1.56 -16.63 -13.84
CA SER A 249 2.33 -15.39 -13.90
C SER A 249 2.73 -14.92 -12.49
N PRO A 250 3.99 -14.50 -12.25
CA PRO A 250 4.42 -13.99 -10.94
C PRO A 250 3.55 -12.89 -10.37
N ASN A 251 2.95 -12.04 -11.22
CA ASN A 251 2.08 -10.94 -10.80
C ASN A 251 0.68 -11.43 -10.37
N LEU A 252 0.19 -12.54 -10.92
CA LEU A 252 -1.18 -13.03 -10.67
C LEU A 252 -1.26 -14.28 -9.77
N CYS A 253 -0.19 -15.06 -9.69
CA CYS A 253 -0.19 -16.29 -8.91
C CYS A 253 -0.26 -16.02 -7.40
N SER A 254 -0.56 -17.07 -6.63
CA SER A 254 -0.63 -17.01 -5.18
C SER A 254 0.66 -16.46 -4.57
N LYS A 255 0.51 -15.46 -3.69
CA LYS A 255 1.60 -14.87 -2.90
C LYS A 255 1.85 -15.61 -1.58
N GLU A 256 1.34 -16.83 -1.43
CA GLU A 256 1.49 -17.66 -0.22
C GLU A 256 2.93 -17.86 0.19
N TRP A 257 3.82 -18.08 -0.78
CA TRP A 257 5.26 -18.19 -0.52
C TRP A 257 5.83 -16.95 0.19
N VAL A 258 5.30 -15.76 -0.08
CA VAL A 258 5.73 -14.51 0.57
C VAL A 258 5.15 -14.42 1.98
N TYR A 259 3.82 -14.48 2.12
CA TYR A 259 3.19 -14.19 3.40
C TYR A 259 3.34 -15.30 4.45
N SER A 260 3.63 -16.54 4.04
CA SER A 260 3.88 -17.68 4.95
C SER A 260 5.22 -17.58 5.69
N GLN A 261 6.10 -16.68 5.27
CA GLN A 261 7.37 -16.40 5.96
C GLN A 261 7.20 -15.51 7.19
N TYR A 262 6.04 -14.87 7.33
CA TYR A 262 5.75 -13.95 8.43
C TYR A 262 4.68 -14.51 9.35
N ASP A 263 4.76 -14.15 10.62
CA ASP A 263 3.67 -14.41 11.55
C ASP A 263 2.45 -13.53 11.21
N GLN A 264 1.27 -14.15 11.33
CA GLN A 264 -0.03 -13.55 11.05
C GLN A 264 -1.01 -13.70 12.24
N GLU A 265 -0.57 -14.32 13.34
CA GLU A 265 -1.43 -14.75 14.43
C GLU A 265 -1.08 -14.08 15.77
N VAL A 266 0.11 -13.50 15.90
CA VAL A 266 0.55 -12.74 17.08
C VAL A 266 -0.43 -11.59 17.36
N GLY A 267 -0.88 -11.52 18.61
CA GLY A 267 -1.95 -10.64 19.06
C GLY A 267 -3.35 -11.25 18.93
N THR A 268 -3.52 -12.38 18.24
CA THR A 268 -4.76 -13.17 18.10
C THR A 268 -5.96 -12.36 17.58
N ARG A 269 -5.71 -11.38 16.72
CA ARG A 269 -6.74 -10.47 16.17
C ARG A 269 -7.11 -10.78 14.73
N THR A 270 -6.31 -11.54 13.98
CA THR A 270 -6.53 -11.78 12.56
C THR A 270 -7.76 -12.67 12.33
N VAL A 271 -8.75 -12.15 11.62
CA VAL A 271 -10.03 -12.82 11.27
C VAL A 271 -10.00 -13.35 9.85
N LEU A 272 -9.48 -12.55 8.92
CA LEU A 272 -9.12 -12.99 7.57
C LEU A 272 -7.60 -12.87 7.41
N ARG A 273 -6.98 -14.01 7.11
CA ARG A 273 -5.55 -14.09 6.80
C ARG A 273 -5.27 -13.68 5.35
N PRO A 274 -4.04 -13.26 5.01
CA PRO A 274 -3.58 -13.16 3.62
C PRO A 274 -4.07 -14.32 2.75
N GLY A 275 -4.65 -14.00 1.59
CA GLY A 275 -5.16 -15.00 0.63
C GLY A 275 -6.56 -15.58 0.94
N GLU A 276 -7.17 -15.30 2.10
CA GLU A 276 -8.56 -15.71 2.38
C GLU A 276 -9.62 -14.70 1.88
N GLY A 277 -9.22 -13.46 1.65
CA GLY A 277 -10.06 -12.38 1.14
C GLY A 277 -9.21 -11.33 0.41
N ASP A 278 -9.88 -10.38 -0.25
CA ASP A 278 -9.23 -9.29 -0.99
C ASP A 278 -8.46 -8.31 -0.11
N ALA A 279 -8.78 -8.29 1.19
CA ALA A 279 -8.11 -7.50 2.21
C ALA A 279 -7.97 -8.31 3.50
N ALA A 280 -6.96 -7.95 4.30
CA ALA A 280 -6.82 -8.51 5.64
C ALA A 280 -7.90 -7.94 6.56
N VAL A 281 -8.40 -8.72 7.52
CA VAL A 281 -9.38 -8.25 8.51
C VAL A 281 -8.92 -8.61 9.90
N LEU A 282 -8.86 -7.62 10.80
CA LEU A 282 -8.43 -7.75 12.19
C LEU A 282 -9.54 -7.33 13.15
N ALA A 283 -9.78 -8.08 14.21
CA ALA A 283 -10.71 -7.73 15.27
C ALA A 283 -10.18 -6.55 16.11
N LEU A 284 -11.07 -5.60 16.40
CA LEU A 284 -10.79 -4.46 17.26
C LEU A 284 -11.39 -4.68 18.66
N PRO A 285 -10.79 -4.10 19.72
CA PRO A 285 -11.28 -4.24 21.09
C PRO A 285 -12.72 -3.75 21.33
N ASN A 286 -13.24 -2.89 20.45
CA ASN A 286 -14.61 -2.35 20.52
C ASN A 286 -15.66 -3.24 19.84
N GLY A 287 -15.29 -4.43 19.37
CA GLY A 287 -16.18 -5.38 18.71
C GLY A 287 -16.38 -5.16 17.20
N LYS A 288 -15.76 -4.11 16.64
CA LYS A 288 -15.67 -3.90 15.18
C LYS A 288 -14.44 -4.60 14.61
N PHE A 289 -14.24 -4.48 13.30
CA PHE A 289 -13.06 -5.01 12.62
C PHE A 289 -12.42 -3.95 11.73
N LEU A 290 -11.11 -4.02 11.60
CA LEU A 290 -10.29 -3.21 10.72
C LEU A 290 -9.93 -4.04 9.50
N ALA A 291 -10.25 -3.55 8.31
CA ALA A 291 -9.77 -4.09 7.06
C ALA A 291 -8.57 -3.28 6.53
N VAL A 292 -7.58 -3.96 5.95
CA VAL A 292 -6.34 -3.36 5.45
C VAL A 292 -5.96 -3.97 4.11
N LYS A 293 -5.60 -3.11 3.15
CA LYS A 293 -5.09 -3.52 1.84
C LYS A 293 -4.08 -2.50 1.31
N LEU A 294 -3.10 -2.98 0.54
CA LEU A 294 -2.22 -2.16 -0.27
C LEU A 294 -2.40 -2.59 -1.73
N ASP A 295 -2.44 -1.62 -2.64
CA ASP A 295 -2.54 -1.83 -4.10
C ASP A 295 -1.62 -0.85 -4.84
N GLY A 296 -1.10 -1.26 -5.98
CA GLY A 296 -0.32 -0.43 -6.92
C GLY A 296 -0.59 -0.90 -8.35
N ASP A 297 -0.21 -0.16 -9.38
CA ASP A 297 -0.25 -0.68 -10.76
C ASP A 297 0.71 0.16 -11.63
N PRO A 298 2.01 -0.20 -11.67
CA PRO A 298 2.98 0.59 -12.41
C PRO A 298 2.75 0.52 -13.92
N LYS A 299 2.07 -0.51 -14.44
CA LYS A 299 1.85 -0.69 -15.88
C LYS A 299 0.80 0.29 -16.38
N LYS A 300 -0.35 0.38 -15.70
CA LYS A 300 -1.38 1.37 -16.02
C LYS A 300 -0.86 2.79 -15.77
N CYS A 301 -0.13 3.02 -14.68
CA CYS A 301 0.42 4.34 -14.36
C CYS A 301 1.51 4.81 -15.33
N ALA A 302 2.27 3.89 -15.94
CA ALA A 302 3.25 4.23 -16.97
C ALA A 302 2.59 4.61 -18.31
N LEU A 303 1.42 4.05 -18.62
CA LEU A 303 0.67 4.38 -19.85
C LEU A 303 -0.11 5.68 -19.72
N ASP A 304 -0.84 5.83 -18.62
CA ASP A 304 -1.56 7.04 -18.26
C ASP A 304 -1.48 7.23 -16.74
N PRO A 305 -0.66 8.16 -16.24
CA PRO A 305 -0.49 8.37 -14.79
C PRO A 305 -1.79 8.75 -14.08
N TYR A 306 -2.71 9.46 -14.75
CA TYR A 306 -3.96 9.88 -14.15
C TYR A 306 -4.95 8.72 -14.06
N LEU A 307 -5.22 8.05 -15.17
CA LEU A 307 -6.14 6.92 -15.19
C LEU A 307 -5.57 5.72 -14.43
N GLY A 308 -4.25 5.49 -14.49
CA GLY A 308 -3.57 4.46 -13.72
C GLY A 308 -3.75 4.69 -12.22
N ALA A 309 -3.44 5.88 -11.71
CA ALA A 309 -3.63 6.19 -10.30
C ALA A 309 -5.11 6.12 -9.87
N MET A 310 -6.05 6.55 -10.72
CA MET A 310 -7.49 6.36 -10.49
C MET A 310 -7.85 4.88 -10.33
N ASN A 311 -7.30 3.98 -11.16
CA ASN A 311 -7.52 2.54 -11.03
C ASN A 311 -6.99 2.00 -9.71
N VAL A 312 -5.78 2.40 -9.30
CA VAL A 312 -5.16 1.91 -8.05
C VAL A 312 -6.00 2.29 -6.82
N VAL A 313 -6.43 3.55 -6.71
CA VAL A 313 -7.25 3.97 -5.55
C VAL A 313 -8.61 3.25 -5.56
N SER A 314 -9.20 3.10 -6.75
CA SER A 314 -10.48 2.44 -6.94
C SER A 314 -10.43 0.93 -6.62
N GLU A 315 -9.36 0.24 -7.03
CA GLU A 315 -9.08 -1.15 -6.69
C GLU A 315 -8.94 -1.34 -5.17
N CYS A 316 -8.14 -0.49 -4.52
CA CYS A 316 -7.98 -0.53 -3.07
C CYS A 316 -9.31 -0.42 -2.32
N ARG A 317 -10.19 0.48 -2.77
CA ARG A 317 -11.53 0.62 -2.21
C ARG A 317 -12.41 -0.62 -2.46
N ARG A 318 -12.36 -1.20 -3.66
CA ARG A 318 -13.11 -2.42 -3.99
C ARG A 318 -12.66 -3.60 -3.16
N ASN A 319 -11.35 -3.80 -3.00
CA ASN A 319 -10.78 -4.86 -2.16
C ASN A 319 -11.29 -4.78 -0.71
N LEU A 320 -11.31 -3.58 -0.13
CA LEU A 320 -11.90 -3.35 1.20
C LEU A 320 -13.42 -3.64 1.21
N THR A 321 -14.13 -3.23 0.16
CA THR A 321 -15.57 -3.46 0.03
C THR A 321 -15.91 -4.95 -0.06
N CYS A 322 -15.13 -5.74 -0.80
CA CYS A 322 -15.33 -7.18 -0.99
C CYS A 322 -15.22 -7.97 0.32
N VAL A 323 -14.47 -7.47 1.31
CA VAL A 323 -14.43 -8.08 2.67
C VAL A 323 -15.48 -7.51 3.63
N GLY A 324 -16.34 -6.61 3.14
CA GLY A 324 -17.44 -6.00 3.89
C GLY A 324 -17.06 -4.73 4.66
N ALA A 325 -15.94 -4.09 4.31
CA ALA A 325 -15.44 -2.90 5.00
C ALA A 325 -15.82 -1.61 4.28
N GLU A 326 -16.29 -0.63 5.05
CA GLU A 326 -16.43 0.75 4.58
C GLU A 326 -15.07 1.44 4.69
N THR A 327 -14.52 1.90 3.57
CA THR A 327 -13.22 2.61 3.54
C THR A 327 -13.31 3.93 4.30
N VAL A 328 -12.40 4.14 5.25
CA VAL A 328 -12.40 5.34 6.12
C VAL A 328 -11.24 6.30 5.84
N ALA A 329 -10.13 5.79 5.31
CA ALA A 329 -8.97 6.60 4.94
C ALA A 329 -8.01 5.80 4.04
N ILE A 330 -7.15 6.53 3.35
CA ILE A 330 -6.00 5.96 2.62
C ILE A 330 -4.69 6.64 3.05
N VAL A 331 -3.59 5.94 2.83
CA VAL A 331 -2.24 6.48 2.78
C VAL A 331 -1.65 6.22 1.40
N ASP A 332 -0.75 7.09 0.94
CA ASP A 332 -0.10 6.96 -0.37
C ASP A 332 1.42 6.90 -0.25
N HIS A 333 2.06 6.04 -1.03
CA HIS A 333 3.49 6.10 -1.27
C HIS A 333 3.72 6.38 -2.76
N LEU A 334 4.33 7.52 -3.05
CA LEU A 334 4.56 8.00 -4.40
C LEU A 334 6.02 7.74 -4.79
N GLN A 335 6.27 6.78 -5.67
CA GLN A 335 7.62 6.40 -6.12
C GLN A 335 7.85 6.75 -7.59
N PHE A 336 8.81 7.65 -7.84
CA PHE A 336 9.09 8.22 -9.15
C PHE A 336 10.60 8.37 -9.39
N GLY A 337 10.97 8.57 -10.66
CA GLY A 337 12.32 8.91 -11.09
C GLY A 337 12.76 10.33 -10.69
N ASP A 338 13.72 10.90 -11.41
CA ASP A 338 14.22 12.25 -11.13
C ASP A 338 13.16 13.33 -11.49
N PRO A 339 12.65 14.12 -10.53
CA PRO A 339 11.67 15.19 -10.77
C PRO A 339 12.24 16.37 -11.57
N GLY A 340 13.55 16.40 -11.83
CA GLY A 340 14.20 17.31 -12.76
C GLY A 340 13.80 17.04 -14.21
N ASP A 341 13.38 15.81 -14.54
CA ASP A 341 12.81 15.45 -15.83
C ASP A 341 11.36 15.98 -15.93
N PRO A 342 11.03 16.83 -16.92
CA PRO A 342 9.68 17.34 -17.12
C PRO A 342 8.59 16.28 -17.28
N GLU A 343 8.91 15.11 -17.84
CA GLU A 343 7.95 14.01 -18.01
C GLU A 343 7.65 13.31 -16.68
N VAL A 344 8.69 13.04 -15.88
CA VAL A 344 8.54 12.49 -14.52
C VAL A 344 7.75 13.45 -13.64
N TYR A 345 8.07 14.75 -13.68
CA TYR A 345 7.34 15.76 -12.92
C TYR A 345 5.86 15.80 -13.31
N ALA A 346 5.56 15.75 -14.61
CA ALA A 346 4.19 15.74 -15.10
C ALA A 346 3.45 14.46 -14.68
N SER A 347 4.12 13.30 -14.68
CA SER A 347 3.54 12.04 -14.21
C SER A 347 3.21 12.09 -12.72
N LEU A 348 4.10 12.66 -11.91
CA LEU A 348 3.86 12.91 -10.48
C LEU A 348 2.66 13.85 -10.27
N GLU A 349 2.61 14.97 -11.00
CA GLU A 349 1.50 15.93 -10.93
C GLU A 349 0.15 15.28 -11.28
N MET A 350 0.09 14.53 -12.38
CA MET A 350 -1.12 13.84 -12.83
C MET A 350 -1.56 12.74 -11.86
N THR A 351 -0.61 11.99 -11.29
CA THR A 351 -0.88 10.98 -10.26
C THR A 351 -1.48 11.60 -9.00
N VAL A 352 -0.85 12.66 -8.46
CA VAL A 352 -1.35 13.36 -7.26
C VAL A 352 -2.74 13.94 -7.53
N ARG A 353 -2.96 14.52 -8.71
CA ARG A 353 -4.25 15.05 -9.11
C ARG A 353 -5.32 13.96 -9.17
N ALA A 354 -5.02 12.80 -9.77
CA ALA A 354 -5.94 11.68 -9.85
C ALA A 354 -6.38 11.18 -8.47
N ILE A 355 -5.41 10.96 -7.55
CA ILE A 355 -5.70 10.56 -6.17
C ILE A 355 -6.59 11.60 -5.49
N ALA A 356 -6.26 12.89 -5.63
CA ALA A 356 -7.03 13.97 -5.04
C ALA A 356 -8.47 14.06 -5.60
N ASP A 357 -8.64 13.90 -6.91
CA ASP A 357 -9.95 13.96 -7.57
C ASP A 357 -10.82 12.76 -7.17
N TYR A 358 -10.26 11.54 -7.10
CA TYR A 358 -10.97 10.36 -6.58
C TYR A 358 -11.39 10.57 -5.12
N CYS A 359 -10.47 11.03 -4.26
CA CYS A 359 -10.72 11.26 -2.84
C CYS A 359 -11.80 12.32 -2.60
N ARG A 360 -11.79 13.42 -3.38
CA ARG A 360 -12.83 14.46 -3.33
C ARG A 360 -14.21 13.93 -3.72
N ALA A 361 -14.29 13.14 -4.78
CA ALA A 361 -15.54 12.58 -5.26
C ALA A 361 -16.14 11.57 -4.27
N THR A 362 -15.28 10.77 -3.63
CA THR A 362 -15.70 9.68 -2.74
C THR A 362 -15.78 10.07 -1.27
N GLY A 363 -15.21 11.21 -0.88
CA GLY A 363 -15.14 11.68 0.51
C GLY A 363 -14.11 10.95 1.37
N ILE A 364 -13.20 10.17 0.76
CA ILE A 364 -12.17 9.40 1.47
C ILE A 364 -10.93 10.30 1.66
N PRO A 365 -10.47 10.52 2.90
CA PRO A 365 -9.28 11.35 3.13
C PRO A 365 -7.97 10.57 2.92
N VAL A 366 -6.96 11.26 2.39
CA VAL A 366 -5.55 10.86 2.51
C VAL A 366 -5.06 11.33 3.88
N VAL A 367 -4.65 10.42 4.77
CA VAL A 367 -4.29 10.73 6.17
C VAL A 367 -2.79 10.70 6.46
N GLY A 368 -2.00 10.32 5.47
CA GLY A 368 -0.54 10.26 5.55
C GLY A 368 0.03 9.67 4.27
N GLY A 369 1.33 9.76 4.11
CA GLY A 369 1.99 9.22 2.94
C GLY A 369 3.48 9.44 2.94
N LYS A 370 4.13 9.01 1.87
CA LYS A 370 5.57 9.16 1.63
C LYS A 370 5.80 9.47 0.15
N VAL A 371 6.91 10.13 -0.15
CA VAL A 371 7.37 10.35 -1.52
C VAL A 371 8.81 9.89 -1.63
N SER A 372 9.09 9.03 -2.61
CA SER A 372 10.42 8.55 -2.98
C SER A 372 10.69 8.99 -4.41
N LEU A 373 11.67 9.88 -4.58
CA LEU A 373 12.08 10.43 -5.88
C LEU A 373 13.47 9.93 -6.24
N TYR A 374 13.93 10.22 -7.45
CA TYR A 374 15.26 9.81 -7.95
C TYR A 374 15.44 8.28 -8.09
N ASN A 375 14.34 7.55 -8.23
CA ASN A 375 14.38 6.12 -8.55
C ASN A 375 14.72 5.91 -10.03
N SER A 376 16.00 6.02 -10.35
CA SER A 376 16.53 5.85 -11.70
C SER A 376 17.77 4.98 -11.71
N ASP A 377 17.91 4.21 -12.78
CA ASP A 377 19.10 3.39 -13.01
C ASP A 377 20.28 4.32 -13.31
N SER A 378 21.27 4.33 -12.42
CA SER A 378 22.48 5.14 -12.56
C SER A 378 23.33 4.78 -13.79
N VAL A 379 23.17 3.56 -14.32
CA VAL A 379 23.94 3.06 -15.47
C VAL A 379 23.24 3.40 -16.78
N THR A 380 21.93 3.11 -16.89
CA THR A 380 21.19 3.33 -18.14
C THR A 380 20.49 4.69 -18.20
N GLY A 381 20.36 5.38 -17.08
CA GLY A 381 19.58 6.61 -16.93
C GLY A 381 18.07 6.40 -16.99
N ARG A 382 17.59 5.14 -17.01
CA ARG A 382 16.15 4.84 -17.10
C ARG A 382 15.48 5.00 -15.74
N ASN A 383 14.39 5.76 -15.69
CA ASN A 383 13.54 5.84 -14.51
C ASN A 383 12.74 4.54 -14.33
N ILE A 384 12.38 4.23 -13.08
CA ILE A 384 11.32 3.26 -12.83
C ILE A 384 10.01 3.71 -13.50
N LYS A 385 9.09 2.77 -13.74
CA LYS A 385 7.70 3.14 -14.02
C LYS A 385 7.13 3.96 -12.85
N PRO A 386 6.25 4.95 -13.09
CA PRO A 386 5.51 5.62 -12.03
C PRO A 386 4.76 4.62 -11.16
N THR A 387 5.04 4.61 -9.86
CA THR A 387 4.48 3.60 -8.94
C THR A 387 3.86 4.26 -7.73
N PRO A 388 2.61 4.76 -7.82
CA PRO A 388 1.82 5.04 -6.63
C PRO A 388 1.37 3.73 -5.99
N VAL A 389 1.60 3.59 -4.69
CA VAL A 389 1.04 2.52 -3.85
C VAL A 389 0.05 3.13 -2.88
N ILE A 390 -1.19 2.63 -2.89
CA ILE A 390 -2.27 3.10 -2.02
C ILE A 390 -2.52 2.06 -0.94
N GLY A 391 -2.36 2.47 0.32
CA GLY A 391 -2.75 1.70 1.50
C GLY A 391 -4.10 2.15 2.02
N GLY A 392 -5.12 1.31 1.90
CA GLY A 392 -6.46 1.60 2.38
C GLY A 392 -6.75 0.96 3.74
N ILE A 393 -7.51 1.69 4.58
CA ILE A 393 -8.12 1.16 5.79
C ILE A 393 -9.64 1.29 5.75
N GLY A 394 -10.32 0.26 6.23
CA GLY A 394 -11.78 0.24 6.31
C GLY A 394 -12.30 -0.38 7.59
N ILE A 395 -13.56 -0.12 7.92
CA ILE A 395 -14.22 -0.65 9.11
C ILE A 395 -15.32 -1.63 8.70
N VAL A 396 -15.29 -2.83 9.29
CA VAL A 396 -16.41 -3.77 9.25
C VAL A 396 -17.16 -3.67 10.58
N GLU A 397 -18.45 -3.35 10.51
CA GLU A 397 -19.26 -3.10 11.70
C GLU A 397 -19.55 -4.35 12.53
N ARG A 398 -19.72 -5.51 11.88
CA ARG A 398 -20.15 -6.75 12.54
C ARG A 398 -19.46 -7.98 11.93
N PRO A 399 -19.24 -9.05 12.72
CA PRO A 399 -18.56 -10.24 12.22
C PRO A 399 -19.28 -10.92 11.05
N SER A 400 -20.62 -10.82 11.00
CA SER A 400 -21.44 -11.40 9.94
C SER A 400 -21.28 -10.73 8.58
N MET A 401 -20.64 -9.56 8.53
CA MET A 401 -20.35 -8.83 7.29
C MET A 401 -19.01 -9.22 6.67
N VAL A 402 -18.15 -9.90 7.44
CA VAL A 402 -16.84 -10.33 6.95
C VAL A 402 -17.03 -11.36 5.82
N THR A 403 -16.67 -10.94 4.62
CA THR A 403 -16.86 -11.70 3.38
C THR A 403 -15.52 -12.20 2.84
N ARG A 404 -15.52 -13.35 2.15
CA ARG A 404 -14.32 -13.99 1.59
C ARG A 404 -14.42 -14.06 0.07
N VAL A 405 -13.29 -14.28 -0.59
CA VAL A 405 -13.21 -14.52 -2.04
C VAL A 405 -13.77 -15.89 -2.43
N SER A 406 -13.57 -16.89 -1.57
CA SER A 406 -13.87 -18.29 -1.85
C SER A 406 -15.36 -18.59 -1.99
N PHE A 407 -15.77 -19.28 -3.07
CA PHE A 407 -17.12 -19.82 -3.19
C PHE A 407 -17.48 -20.73 -2.02
N ARG A 408 -18.71 -20.63 -1.52
CA ARG A 408 -19.14 -21.22 -0.25
C ARG A 408 -20.18 -22.33 -0.41
N ARG A 409 -21.04 -22.21 -1.41
CA ARG A 409 -22.18 -23.11 -1.60
C ARG A 409 -22.31 -23.49 -3.06
N LYS A 410 -22.68 -24.75 -3.31
CA LYS A 410 -22.95 -25.24 -4.66
C LYS A 410 -24.34 -24.84 -5.11
N GLY A 411 -24.44 -24.44 -6.36
CA GLY A 411 -25.68 -24.13 -7.04
C GLY A 411 -26.17 -22.72 -6.81
N ASP A 412 -25.40 -21.82 -6.16
CA ASP A 412 -25.80 -20.42 -5.98
C ASP A 412 -25.46 -19.58 -7.24
N PRO A 413 -26.26 -18.55 -7.55
CA PRO A 413 -26.00 -17.65 -8.67
C PRO A 413 -24.73 -16.83 -8.48
N ILE A 414 -23.96 -16.71 -9.57
CA ILE A 414 -22.79 -15.84 -9.67
C ILE A 414 -23.23 -14.57 -10.39
N VAL A 415 -23.15 -13.44 -9.70
CA VAL A 415 -23.55 -12.11 -10.19
C VAL A 415 -22.30 -11.28 -10.47
N LEU A 416 -22.21 -10.70 -11.66
CA LEU A 416 -21.23 -9.66 -11.97
C LEU A 416 -21.92 -8.30 -11.84
N VAL A 417 -21.37 -7.44 -10.99
CA VAL A 417 -21.72 -6.01 -10.89
C VAL A 417 -20.71 -5.22 -11.72
N GLY A 418 -21.18 -4.29 -12.54
CA GLY A 418 -20.36 -3.60 -13.54
C GLY A 418 -20.56 -4.13 -14.97
N SER A 419 -19.89 -3.50 -15.93
CA SER A 419 -19.86 -3.89 -17.34
C SER A 419 -18.44 -4.28 -17.76
N THR A 420 -18.32 -5.30 -18.61
CA THR A 420 -17.04 -5.64 -19.25
C THR A 420 -16.89 -4.84 -20.53
N CYS A 421 -15.77 -4.14 -20.67
CA CYS A 421 -15.42 -3.34 -21.84
C CYS A 421 -14.15 -3.90 -22.51
N PRO A 422 -13.85 -3.58 -23.78
CA PRO A 422 -12.65 -4.06 -24.47
C PRO A 422 -11.39 -3.26 -24.07
N GLU A 423 -11.13 -3.19 -22.77
CA GLU A 423 -10.08 -2.37 -22.17
C GLU A 423 -8.91 -3.29 -21.76
N LEU A 424 -7.84 -3.29 -22.55
CA LEU A 424 -6.64 -4.11 -22.33
C LEU A 424 -5.37 -3.28 -22.09
N GLY A 425 -5.46 -1.94 -22.10
CA GLY A 425 -4.30 -1.09 -21.84
C GLY A 425 -3.76 -1.31 -20.43
N GLY A 426 -2.50 -1.68 -20.33
CA GLY A 426 -1.80 -1.98 -19.09
C GLY A 426 -2.11 -3.36 -18.50
N SER A 427 -2.92 -4.19 -19.18
CA SER A 427 -3.33 -5.50 -18.65
C SER A 427 -2.22 -6.54 -18.66
N GLU A 428 -2.24 -7.42 -17.67
CA GLU A 428 -1.37 -8.60 -17.60
C GLU A 428 -1.53 -9.50 -18.82
N TYR A 429 -2.75 -9.63 -19.32
CA TYR A 429 -3.05 -10.43 -20.51
C TYR A 429 -2.34 -9.90 -21.75
N ALA A 430 -2.44 -8.60 -22.00
CA ALA A 430 -1.83 -7.99 -23.18
C ALA A 430 -0.29 -8.14 -23.13
N GLU A 431 0.32 -7.94 -21.96
CA GLU A 431 1.77 -8.10 -21.82
C GLU A 431 2.21 -9.56 -21.90
N LEU A 432 1.63 -10.45 -21.11
CA LEU A 432 2.08 -11.83 -20.98
C LEU A 432 1.85 -12.65 -22.26
N ILE A 433 0.72 -12.42 -22.93
CA ILE A 433 0.32 -13.23 -24.09
C ILE A 433 0.78 -12.60 -25.40
N HIS A 434 0.71 -11.26 -25.50
CA HIS A 434 1.01 -10.55 -26.74
C HIS A 434 2.33 -9.77 -26.71
N GLY A 435 3.03 -9.71 -25.58
CA GLY A 435 4.28 -8.97 -25.43
C GLY A 435 4.12 -7.46 -25.45
N SER A 436 2.89 -6.95 -25.29
CA SER A 436 2.59 -5.52 -25.35
C SER A 436 1.50 -5.14 -24.36
N ALA A 437 1.85 -4.34 -23.37
CA ALA A 437 0.88 -3.73 -22.45
C ALA A 437 0.21 -2.46 -23.03
N GLY A 438 0.53 -2.04 -24.26
CA GLY A 438 0.04 -0.78 -24.82
C GLY A 438 -1.48 -0.76 -25.02
N GLY A 439 -2.08 0.44 -25.00
CA GLY A 439 -3.52 0.60 -25.16
C GLY A 439 -4.09 1.72 -24.29
N PRO A 440 -5.34 2.10 -24.51
CA PRO A 440 -6.04 3.00 -23.59
C PRO A 440 -6.23 2.31 -22.24
N VAL A 441 -5.81 2.98 -21.17
CA VAL A 441 -6.00 2.53 -19.79
C VAL A 441 -7.50 2.55 -19.47
N PRO A 442 -8.06 1.52 -18.81
CA PRO A 442 -9.45 1.51 -18.35
C PRO A 442 -9.78 2.80 -17.58
N PRO A 443 -10.74 3.63 -18.01
CA PRO A 443 -11.04 4.84 -17.24
C PRO A 443 -11.78 4.49 -15.95
N VAL A 444 -11.85 5.38 -14.97
CA VAL A 444 -12.65 5.15 -13.74
C VAL A 444 -13.57 6.32 -13.54
N ASP A 445 -14.86 6.04 -13.30
CA ASP A 445 -15.83 7.01 -12.81
C ASP A 445 -15.97 6.84 -11.29
N PRO A 446 -15.44 7.76 -10.46
CA PRO A 446 -15.52 7.66 -9.01
C PRO A 446 -16.95 7.61 -8.46
N ASP A 447 -17.92 8.23 -9.15
CA ASP A 447 -19.33 8.25 -8.71
C ASP A 447 -20.01 6.91 -8.98
N GLU A 448 -19.73 6.28 -10.13
CA GLU A 448 -20.16 4.91 -10.40
C GLU A 448 -19.51 3.92 -9.44
N ASP A 449 -18.19 3.99 -9.27
CA ASP A 449 -17.45 3.12 -8.35
C ASP A 449 -17.96 3.25 -6.90
N SER A 450 -18.32 4.47 -6.48
CA SER A 450 -18.92 4.72 -5.17
C SER A 450 -20.31 4.08 -5.00
N ARG A 451 -21.15 4.15 -6.04
CA ARG A 451 -22.46 3.49 -6.04
C ARG A 451 -22.32 1.97 -6.02
N ILE A 452 -21.37 1.40 -6.77
CA ILE A 452 -21.06 -0.03 -6.77
C ILE A 452 -20.64 -0.48 -5.37
N CYS A 453 -19.65 0.18 -4.78
CA CYS A 453 -19.16 -0.18 -3.45
C CYS A 453 -20.27 -0.09 -2.40
N SER A 454 -21.04 0.99 -2.41
CA SER A 454 -22.16 1.19 -1.48
C SER A 454 -23.26 0.12 -1.63
N ALA A 455 -23.60 -0.26 -2.86
CA ALA A 455 -24.59 -1.30 -3.13
C ALA A 455 -24.12 -2.68 -2.66
N VAL A 456 -22.85 -3.02 -2.90
CA VAL A 456 -22.25 -4.29 -2.46
C VAL A 456 -22.18 -4.36 -0.94
N LEU A 457 -21.70 -3.31 -0.26
CA LEU A 457 -21.70 -3.24 1.21
C LEU A 457 -23.12 -3.38 1.78
N HIS A 458 -24.11 -2.76 1.15
CA HIS A 458 -25.50 -2.92 1.55
C HIS A 458 -25.96 -4.39 1.43
N LEU A 459 -25.67 -5.07 0.33
CA LEU A 459 -26.02 -6.48 0.13
C LEU A 459 -25.31 -7.42 1.12
N ILE A 460 -24.04 -7.16 1.41
CA ILE A 460 -23.28 -7.87 2.46
C ILE A 460 -23.95 -7.64 3.83
N SER A 461 -24.34 -6.41 4.15
CA SER A 461 -24.99 -6.07 5.43
C SER A 461 -26.33 -6.78 5.64
N LEU A 462 -27.02 -7.13 4.55
CA LEU A 462 -28.27 -7.89 4.54
C LEU A 462 -28.05 -9.42 4.61
N GLY A 463 -26.81 -9.88 4.48
CA GLY A 463 -26.45 -11.30 4.46
C GLY A 463 -26.79 -12.02 3.14
N ALA A 464 -27.03 -11.27 2.07
CA ALA A 464 -27.38 -11.81 0.75
C ALA A 464 -26.17 -12.39 0.00
N VAL A 465 -24.96 -11.91 0.32
CA VAL A 465 -23.70 -12.28 -0.33
C VAL A 465 -22.96 -13.31 0.53
N LEU A 466 -22.50 -14.40 -0.09
CA LEU A 466 -21.70 -15.45 0.56
C LEU A 466 -20.21 -15.32 0.28
N ALA A 467 -19.87 -14.84 -0.91
CA ALA A 467 -18.51 -14.55 -1.35
C ALA A 467 -18.53 -13.32 -2.26
N ALA A 468 -17.48 -12.51 -2.19
CA ALA A 468 -17.27 -11.35 -3.04
C ALA A 468 -15.80 -11.26 -3.40
N HIS A 469 -15.53 -10.88 -4.64
CA HIS A 469 -14.19 -10.72 -5.15
C HIS A 469 -14.21 -9.62 -6.22
N ASP A 470 -13.22 -8.73 -6.21
CA ASP A 470 -13.09 -7.75 -7.28
C ASP A 470 -12.59 -8.42 -8.58
N SER A 471 -12.80 -7.76 -9.72
CA SER A 471 -12.32 -8.25 -11.02
C SER A 471 -11.36 -7.23 -11.62
N SER A 472 -10.15 -7.20 -11.07
CA SER A 472 -9.05 -6.31 -11.46
C SER A 472 -8.02 -7.03 -12.35
N ARG A 473 -6.77 -7.21 -11.88
CA ARG A 473 -5.67 -7.78 -12.66
C ARG A 473 -5.98 -9.21 -13.13
N GLY A 474 -5.67 -9.50 -14.39
CA GLY A 474 -6.00 -10.76 -15.05
C GLY A 474 -7.47 -10.95 -15.43
N GLY A 475 -8.36 -10.05 -14.98
CA GLY A 475 -9.76 -10.00 -15.39
C GLY A 475 -10.65 -11.11 -14.81
N LEU A 476 -11.83 -11.25 -15.41
CA LEU A 476 -12.90 -12.13 -14.96
C LEU A 476 -12.47 -13.60 -14.84
N GLY A 477 -11.69 -14.10 -15.79
CA GLY A 477 -11.25 -15.50 -15.82
C GLY A 477 -10.38 -15.86 -14.63
N VAL A 478 -9.41 -15.00 -14.30
CA VAL A 478 -8.53 -15.17 -13.14
C VAL A 478 -9.33 -15.06 -11.85
N ALA A 479 -10.15 -14.02 -11.69
CA ALA A 479 -10.98 -13.82 -10.51
C ALA A 479 -11.89 -15.04 -10.23
N LEU A 480 -12.57 -15.58 -11.24
CA LEU A 480 -13.40 -16.78 -11.08
C LEU A 480 -12.58 -18.04 -10.70
N ALA A 481 -11.36 -18.15 -11.23
CA ALA A 481 -10.46 -19.23 -10.86
C ALA A 481 -10.02 -19.13 -9.40
N GLU A 482 -9.68 -17.94 -8.91
CA GLU A 482 -9.32 -17.70 -7.51
C GLU A 482 -10.47 -18.03 -6.56
N MET A 483 -11.68 -17.55 -6.85
CA MET A 483 -12.89 -17.90 -6.09
C MET A 483 -13.12 -19.43 -6.06
N SER A 484 -12.90 -20.11 -7.18
CA SER A 484 -13.06 -21.57 -7.30
C SER A 484 -11.99 -22.35 -6.54
N ILE A 485 -10.73 -21.91 -6.63
CA ILE A 485 -9.59 -22.50 -5.94
C ILE A 485 -9.77 -22.41 -4.43
N GLY A 486 -10.08 -21.20 -3.92
CA GLY A 486 -10.25 -20.96 -2.50
C GLY A 486 -11.42 -21.74 -1.91
N GLY A 487 -12.54 -21.83 -2.64
CA GLY A 487 -13.75 -22.55 -2.22
C GLY A 487 -13.68 -24.07 -2.38
N GLY A 488 -12.82 -24.58 -3.28
CA GLY A 488 -12.87 -25.98 -3.70
C GLY A 488 -14.19 -26.33 -4.40
N ILE A 489 -14.88 -25.33 -4.96
CA ILE A 489 -16.16 -25.42 -5.66
C ILE A 489 -15.96 -24.81 -7.05
N GLY A 490 -16.36 -25.53 -8.11
CA GLY A 490 -16.24 -25.03 -9.47
C GLY A 490 -17.31 -23.98 -9.81
N ALA A 491 -17.36 -23.58 -11.08
CA ALA A 491 -18.38 -22.68 -11.59
C ALA A 491 -18.67 -22.96 -13.06
N SER A 492 -19.90 -22.68 -13.48
CA SER A 492 -20.30 -22.73 -14.89
C SER A 492 -20.79 -21.36 -15.35
N ILE A 493 -20.08 -20.77 -16.31
CA ILE A 493 -20.25 -19.39 -16.78
C ILE A 493 -20.63 -19.38 -18.27
N ASP A 494 -21.53 -18.46 -18.64
CA ASP A 494 -21.90 -18.20 -20.05
C ASP A 494 -21.62 -16.74 -20.40
N LEU A 495 -20.59 -16.50 -21.21
CA LEU A 495 -20.12 -15.16 -21.57
C LEU A 495 -21.16 -14.31 -22.29
N ARG A 496 -22.19 -14.93 -22.90
CA ARG A 496 -23.31 -14.19 -23.53
C ARG A 496 -24.16 -13.41 -22.52
N ARG A 497 -24.03 -13.75 -21.23
CA ARG A 497 -24.77 -13.10 -20.14
C ARG A 497 -24.02 -11.90 -19.57
N LEU A 498 -22.78 -11.66 -19.98
CA LEU A 498 -22.06 -10.47 -19.56
C LEU A 498 -22.77 -9.21 -20.03
N ARG A 499 -22.77 -8.18 -19.17
CA ARG A 499 -23.07 -6.82 -19.60
C ARG A 499 -21.81 -6.26 -20.25
N SER A 500 -21.95 -5.75 -21.46
CA SER A 500 -20.85 -5.14 -22.21
C SER A 500 -21.36 -4.08 -23.17
N ASP A 501 -20.50 -3.12 -23.49
CA ASP A 501 -20.78 -2.02 -24.43
C ASP A 501 -20.60 -2.47 -25.90
N GLY A 502 -21.22 -3.60 -26.23
CA GLY A 502 -21.14 -4.23 -27.55
C GLY A 502 -20.60 -5.67 -27.51
N PRO A 503 -20.51 -6.32 -28.69
CA PRO A 503 -19.97 -7.67 -28.78
C PRO A 503 -18.48 -7.71 -28.45
N LEU A 504 -18.11 -8.57 -27.51
CA LEU A 504 -16.72 -8.84 -27.12
C LEU A 504 -16.25 -10.18 -27.68
N ARG A 505 -14.97 -10.24 -28.06
CA ARG A 505 -14.23 -11.50 -28.25
C ARG A 505 -14.15 -12.30 -26.95
N ASP A 506 -13.90 -13.61 -27.06
CA ASP A 506 -13.92 -14.50 -25.89
C ASP A 506 -12.75 -14.21 -24.94
N ASP A 507 -11.56 -13.97 -25.50
CA ASP A 507 -10.37 -13.59 -24.73
C ASP A 507 -10.54 -12.24 -24.01
N VAL A 508 -11.06 -11.23 -24.71
CA VAL A 508 -11.33 -9.91 -24.12
C VAL A 508 -12.36 -9.99 -23.00
N ALA A 509 -13.42 -10.77 -23.19
CA ALA A 509 -14.46 -10.95 -22.17
C ALA A 509 -13.92 -11.61 -20.89
N LEU A 510 -12.91 -12.48 -21.01
CA LEU A 510 -12.27 -13.17 -19.90
C LEU A 510 -11.18 -12.34 -19.22
N PHE A 511 -10.35 -11.65 -20.00
CA PHE A 511 -9.08 -11.11 -19.51
C PHE A 511 -8.98 -9.59 -19.53
N SER A 512 -10.02 -8.87 -19.96
CA SER A 512 -10.05 -7.43 -19.73
C SER A 512 -10.04 -7.12 -18.25
N GLU A 513 -9.17 -6.18 -17.88
CA GLU A 513 -9.03 -5.60 -16.55
C GLU A 513 -9.83 -4.30 -16.42
N GLY A 514 -10.93 -4.22 -17.18
CA GLY A 514 -11.79 -3.05 -17.28
C GLY A 514 -12.48 -2.67 -15.98
N ARG A 515 -13.03 -1.45 -15.99
CA ARG A 515 -13.47 -0.65 -14.83
C ARG A 515 -14.33 -1.39 -13.79
N SER A 516 -14.16 -1.02 -12.51
CA SER A 516 -15.09 -1.19 -11.38
C SER A 516 -16.04 -2.40 -11.40
N ARG A 517 -15.49 -3.62 -11.46
CA ARG A 517 -16.28 -4.86 -11.43
C ARG A 517 -16.09 -5.62 -10.14
N ILE A 518 -17.19 -6.18 -9.62
CA ILE A 518 -17.21 -7.08 -8.46
C ILE A 518 -18.04 -8.31 -8.80
N ILE A 519 -17.50 -9.48 -8.50
CA ILE A 519 -18.16 -10.79 -8.62
C ILE A 519 -18.74 -11.16 -7.26
N LEU A 520 -20.01 -11.55 -7.23
CA LEU A 520 -20.72 -11.95 -6.02
C LEU A 520 -21.27 -13.38 -6.17
N GLU A 521 -21.04 -14.22 -5.17
CA GLU A 521 -21.87 -15.39 -4.91
C GLU A 521 -23.07 -14.94 -4.06
N VAL A 522 -24.26 -14.96 -4.65
CA VAL A 522 -25.49 -14.51 -4.00
C VAL A 522 -26.33 -15.73 -3.65
N ARG A 523 -26.97 -15.75 -2.47
CA ARG A 523 -27.90 -16.83 -2.13
C ARG A 523 -29.05 -16.87 -3.14
N GLU A 524 -29.43 -18.05 -3.60
CA GLU A 524 -30.54 -18.21 -4.56
C GLU A 524 -31.83 -17.48 -4.12
N GLU A 525 -32.16 -17.58 -2.83
CA GLU A 525 -33.32 -16.91 -2.22
C GLU A 525 -33.24 -15.38 -2.24
N ASP A 526 -32.03 -14.81 -2.25
CA ASP A 526 -31.77 -13.37 -2.18
C ASP A 526 -31.47 -12.74 -3.56
N LEU A 527 -31.44 -13.52 -4.64
CA LEU A 527 -31.15 -13.00 -5.98
C LEU A 527 -32.09 -11.86 -6.41
N ARG A 528 -33.39 -11.97 -6.06
CA ARG A 528 -34.37 -10.91 -6.32
C ARG A 528 -34.12 -9.65 -5.50
N LEU A 529 -33.61 -9.79 -4.27
CA LEU A 529 -33.23 -8.67 -3.43
C LEU A 529 -31.99 -7.98 -4.02
N CYS A 530 -30.99 -8.76 -4.41
CA CYS A 530 -29.77 -8.30 -5.08
C CYS A 530 -30.09 -7.43 -6.30
N GLY A 531 -30.88 -7.95 -7.24
CA GLY A 531 -31.28 -7.20 -8.43
C GLY A 531 -31.99 -5.88 -8.10
N ARG A 532 -32.93 -5.87 -7.14
CA ARG A 532 -33.61 -4.63 -6.74
C ARG A 532 -32.68 -3.57 -6.15
N VAL A 533 -31.65 -3.97 -5.40
CA VAL A 533 -30.68 -3.03 -4.83
C VAL A 533 -29.84 -2.41 -5.94
N LEU A 534 -29.32 -3.24 -6.85
CA LEU A 534 -28.49 -2.79 -7.97
C LEU A 534 -29.27 -1.91 -8.96
N ASP A 535 -30.50 -2.31 -9.31
CA ASP A 535 -31.38 -1.55 -10.22
C ASP A 535 -31.73 -0.16 -9.65
N ARG A 536 -31.97 -0.05 -8.34
CA ARG A 536 -32.27 1.23 -7.68
C ARG A 536 -31.10 2.22 -7.73
N GLN A 537 -29.88 1.73 -7.78
CA GLN A 537 -28.67 2.54 -7.92
C GLN A 537 -28.30 2.80 -9.39
N GLY A 538 -29.09 2.27 -10.34
CA GLY A 538 -28.84 2.39 -11.78
C GLY A 538 -27.55 1.69 -12.21
N LEU A 539 -27.17 0.60 -11.54
CA LEU A 539 -25.91 -0.10 -11.80
C LEU A 539 -26.11 -1.22 -12.83
N PRO A 540 -25.17 -1.39 -13.78
CA PRO A 540 -25.17 -2.56 -14.65
C PRO A 540 -24.84 -3.81 -13.85
N TRP A 541 -25.58 -4.90 -14.09
CA TRP A 541 -25.30 -6.20 -13.51
C TRP A 541 -25.88 -7.34 -14.36
N SER A 542 -25.37 -8.55 -14.13
CA SER A 542 -25.94 -9.78 -14.69
C SER A 542 -25.61 -11.04 -13.89
N VAL A 543 -26.47 -12.06 -14.02
CA VAL A 543 -26.17 -13.42 -13.54
C VAL A 543 -25.37 -14.15 -14.62
N ILE A 544 -24.06 -14.25 -14.42
CA ILE A 544 -23.14 -14.79 -15.42
C ILE A 544 -23.05 -16.32 -15.39
N GLY A 545 -23.46 -16.93 -14.28
CA GLY A 545 -23.33 -18.37 -14.08
C GLY A 545 -23.82 -18.84 -12.73
N ARG A 546 -23.39 -20.05 -12.36
CA ARG A 546 -23.68 -20.66 -11.05
C ARG A 546 -22.48 -21.43 -10.53
N THR A 547 -22.33 -21.49 -9.21
CA THR A 547 -21.32 -22.32 -8.54
C THR A 547 -21.69 -23.80 -8.64
N GLY A 548 -20.71 -24.70 -8.70
CA GLY A 548 -20.96 -26.14 -8.76
C GLY A 548 -19.84 -26.95 -9.41
N GLY A 549 -19.93 -28.28 -9.32
CA GLY A 549 -18.94 -29.16 -9.94
C GLY A 549 -17.54 -29.11 -9.30
N ARG A 550 -16.54 -29.52 -10.08
CA ARG A 550 -15.12 -29.58 -9.70
C ARG A 550 -14.20 -28.90 -10.73
N SER A 551 -14.80 -28.16 -11.66
CA SER A 551 -14.12 -27.46 -12.75
C SER A 551 -14.68 -26.05 -12.89
N LEU A 552 -13.86 -25.14 -13.41
CA LEU A 552 -14.34 -23.87 -13.96
C LEU A 552 -14.65 -24.09 -15.44
N THR A 553 -15.92 -24.04 -15.78
CA THR A 553 -16.39 -24.19 -17.15
C THR A 553 -16.87 -22.84 -17.67
N VAL A 554 -16.29 -22.35 -18.76
CA VAL A 554 -16.67 -21.12 -19.45
C VAL A 554 -17.18 -21.48 -20.84
N THR A 555 -18.34 -20.92 -21.19
CA THR A 555 -18.99 -21.17 -22.48
C THR A 555 -19.41 -19.87 -23.16
N ARG A 556 -19.54 -19.91 -24.48
CA ARG A 556 -20.38 -18.97 -25.24
C ARG A 556 -21.49 -19.75 -25.92
N GLY A 557 -22.59 -19.92 -25.19
CA GLY A 557 -23.71 -20.73 -25.63
C GLY A 557 -23.40 -22.22 -25.71
N ARG A 558 -23.20 -22.75 -26.92
CA ARG A 558 -22.84 -24.17 -27.11
C ARG A 558 -21.34 -24.38 -27.32
N LYS A 559 -20.58 -23.30 -27.53
CA LYS A 559 -19.12 -23.35 -27.65
C LYS A 559 -18.54 -23.40 -26.24
N GLU A 560 -17.85 -24.48 -25.92
CA GLU A 560 -17.00 -24.57 -24.74
C GLU A 560 -15.70 -23.83 -25.03
N LEU A 561 -15.26 -23.02 -24.05
CA LEU A 561 -14.07 -22.18 -24.16
C LEU A 561 -13.00 -22.59 -23.15
N VAL A 562 -13.45 -22.97 -21.95
CA VAL A 562 -12.62 -23.46 -20.86
C VAL A 562 -13.40 -24.54 -20.11
N ASP A 563 -12.78 -25.67 -19.79
CA ASP A 563 -13.20 -26.66 -18.81
C ASP A 563 -11.99 -27.19 -18.03
N LEU A 564 -11.52 -26.39 -17.06
CA LEU A 564 -10.34 -26.72 -16.26
C LEU A 564 -10.73 -27.17 -14.86
N SER A 565 -10.18 -28.30 -14.41
CA SER A 565 -10.42 -28.76 -13.05
C SER A 565 -9.80 -27.80 -12.03
N ILE A 566 -10.39 -27.71 -10.84
CA ILE A 566 -9.82 -26.92 -9.73
C ILE A 566 -8.38 -27.35 -9.41
N GLY A 567 -8.06 -28.63 -9.63
CA GLY A 567 -6.70 -29.14 -9.43
C GLY A 567 -5.70 -28.58 -10.44
N GLU A 568 -6.10 -28.39 -11.70
CA GLU A 568 -5.26 -27.75 -12.73
C GLU A 568 -5.06 -26.28 -12.43
N LEU A 569 -6.15 -25.56 -12.15
CA LEU A 569 -6.11 -24.14 -11.78
C LEU A 569 -5.21 -23.90 -10.57
N ARG A 570 -5.35 -24.70 -9.50
CA ARG A 570 -4.52 -24.59 -8.29
C ARG A 570 -3.05 -24.88 -8.57
N ARG A 571 -2.73 -25.87 -9.40
CA ARG A 571 -1.32 -26.17 -9.77
C ARG A 571 -0.65 -25.04 -10.52
N ALA A 572 -1.39 -24.34 -11.38
CA ALA A 572 -0.91 -23.14 -12.07
C ALA A 572 -0.75 -21.97 -11.09
N TRP A 573 -1.78 -21.70 -10.28
CA TRP A 573 -1.81 -20.58 -9.34
C TRP A 573 -0.78 -20.66 -8.20
N SER A 574 -0.37 -21.86 -7.78
CA SER A 574 0.70 -22.04 -6.79
C SER A 574 2.11 -22.04 -7.41
N SER A 575 2.35 -21.34 -8.53
CA SER A 575 3.63 -21.37 -9.26
C SER A 575 4.78 -20.64 -8.57
N LEU A 576 4.50 -19.63 -7.73
CA LEU A 576 5.54 -18.74 -7.18
C LEU A 576 6.61 -19.50 -6.40
N GLU A 577 6.21 -20.47 -5.58
CA GLU A 577 7.14 -21.32 -4.83
C GLU A 577 8.13 -22.04 -5.74
N ARG A 578 7.71 -22.51 -6.93
CA ARG A 578 8.61 -23.15 -7.90
C ARG A 578 9.58 -22.16 -8.53
N LEU A 579 9.15 -20.92 -8.74
CA LEU A 579 10.00 -19.86 -9.29
C LEU A 579 11.06 -19.40 -8.28
N MET A 580 10.68 -19.29 -7.01
CA MET A 580 11.56 -18.87 -5.92
C MET A 580 12.43 -20.01 -5.39
N GLY A 581 11.91 -21.24 -5.34
CA GLY A 581 12.57 -22.44 -4.80
C GLY A 581 13.76 -22.95 -5.63
N GLY A 582 14.00 -22.40 -6.83
CA GLY A 582 15.24 -22.62 -7.58
C GLY A 582 16.48 -21.96 -6.97
N TRP A 583 16.31 -21.19 -5.89
CA TRP A 583 17.38 -20.48 -5.17
C TRP A 583 17.74 -21.09 -3.80
N ALA A 584 17.14 -22.22 -3.42
CA ALA A 584 17.37 -22.90 -2.14
C ALA A 584 18.52 -23.91 -2.18
#